data_AF-A0A353DIU9-F1
#
_entry.id   AF-A0A353DIU9-F1
#
_cell.length_a   1.000
_cell.length_b   1.000
_cell.length_c   1.000
_cell.angle_alpha   90.00
_cell.angle_beta   90.00
_cell.angle_gamma   90.00
#
_symmetry.space_group_name_H-M   'P 1'
#
loop_
_entity.id
_entity.type
_entity.pdbx_description
1 polymer ?
#
loop_
_entity_poly.entity_id
_entity_poly.type
_entity_poly.pdbx_seq_one_letter_code
_entity_poly.pdbx_strand_id
1 'polypeptide(L)'
;ILGVVGCREQRPTGFNRALDSRRDLGPELVETLINTAALERGHLPIEGNPVATGRQLGFNDASKLLRRFGLEGIFGDGDDFFRGTLSVSLLELATAYATILEGGSRPATVFIRKVENTDRTLFSRPPAIFPAFNDHAIPEKLPVFLSGQSLSQADYWTVSLGEQCVVAIWIGFDQPRRFKLPAASILRLAAAQKKISGSNKNRK
;
A
#
# COMPACT_ATOMS: atom_id res chain seq x y z
N ILE A 1 -1.15 -13.19 -5.20
CA ILE A 1 -2.34 -12.36 -4.92
C ILE A 1 -3.45 -13.29 -4.45
N LEU A 2 -4.08 -13.02 -3.30
CA LEU A 2 -5.07 -13.93 -2.70
C LEU A 2 -6.51 -13.61 -3.15
N GLY A 3 -6.81 -12.34 -3.42
CA GLY A 3 -8.09 -11.88 -3.91
C GLY A 3 -7.95 -10.51 -4.56
N VAL A 4 -8.80 -10.22 -5.54
CA VAL A 4 -8.87 -8.93 -6.22
C VAL A 4 -10.32 -8.62 -6.54
N VAL A 5 -10.75 -7.39 -6.22
CA VAL A 5 -12.08 -6.88 -6.54
C VAL A 5 -11.91 -5.52 -7.20
N GLY A 6 -12.18 -5.43 -8.50
CA GLY A 6 -11.97 -4.22 -9.29
C GLY A 6 -13.20 -3.37 -9.56
N CYS A 7 -14.37 -3.85 -9.15
CA CYS A 7 -15.66 -3.40 -9.68
C CYS A 7 -16.76 -3.75 -8.67
N ARG A 8 -17.75 -2.87 -8.52
CA ARG A 8 -18.92 -3.10 -7.66
C ARG A 8 -20.03 -3.82 -8.43
N GLU A 9 -20.05 -3.64 -9.74
CA GLU A 9 -21.07 -4.13 -10.65
C GLU A 9 -20.99 -5.67 -10.78
N GLN A 10 -22.15 -6.32 -10.88
CA GLN A 10 -22.23 -7.77 -11.10
C GLN A 10 -21.72 -8.19 -12.49
N ARG A 11 -21.69 -7.27 -13.45
CA ARG A 11 -21.20 -7.47 -14.82
C ARG A 11 -20.16 -6.39 -15.14
N PRO A 12 -18.87 -6.65 -14.88
CA PRO A 12 -17.82 -5.66 -15.07
C PRO A 12 -17.62 -5.30 -16.55
N THR A 13 -17.33 -4.02 -16.82
CA THR A 13 -17.11 -3.47 -18.17
C THR A 13 -15.69 -3.64 -18.70
N GLY A 14 -14.84 -4.38 -17.97
CA GLY A 14 -13.44 -4.64 -18.31
C GLY A 14 -12.42 -3.77 -17.56
N PHE A 15 -12.82 -2.64 -16.98
CA PHE A 15 -11.93 -1.79 -16.17
C PHE A 15 -11.83 -2.30 -14.72
N ASN A 16 -10.64 -2.75 -14.31
CA ASN A 16 -10.37 -3.28 -12.98
C ASN A 16 -9.71 -2.21 -12.11
N ARG A 17 -10.47 -1.53 -11.25
CA ARG A 17 -9.95 -0.45 -10.40
C ARG A 17 -8.86 -0.87 -9.43
N ALA A 18 -8.77 -2.15 -9.08
CA ALA A 18 -7.69 -2.63 -8.22
C ALA A 18 -6.34 -2.70 -8.94
N LEU A 19 -6.35 -2.78 -10.28
CA LEU A 19 -5.15 -2.94 -11.11
C LEU A 19 -4.87 -1.69 -11.96
N ASP A 20 -5.92 -1.10 -12.53
CA ASP A 20 -5.82 -0.09 -13.59
C ASP A 20 -5.98 1.34 -13.06
N SER A 21 -6.70 1.54 -11.96
CA SER A 21 -6.90 2.87 -11.37
C SER A 21 -5.66 3.30 -10.59
N ARG A 22 -5.22 4.54 -10.81
CA ARG A 22 -4.16 5.20 -10.04
C ARG A 22 -4.71 6.43 -9.33
N ARG A 23 -4.50 6.54 -8.02
CA ARG A 23 -5.14 7.54 -7.15
C ARG A 23 -4.16 8.02 -6.09
N ASP A 24 -4.33 9.26 -5.66
CA ASP A 24 -3.50 9.84 -4.60
C ASP A 24 -3.82 9.21 -3.25
N LEU A 25 -2.81 9.09 -2.38
CA LEU A 25 -2.93 8.41 -1.09
C LEU A 25 -3.42 9.34 0.01
N GLY A 26 -2.68 10.44 0.23
CA GLY A 26 -2.84 11.31 1.39
C GLY A 26 -1.84 11.05 2.53
N PRO A 27 -1.84 11.92 3.56
CA PRO A 27 -0.79 12.00 4.56
C PRO A 27 -0.75 10.79 5.49
N GLU A 28 -1.88 10.21 5.87
CA GLU A 28 -1.92 9.10 6.83
C GLU A 28 -1.37 7.80 6.23
N LEU A 29 -1.54 7.60 4.91
CA LEU A 29 -1.01 6.43 4.21
C LEU A 29 0.47 6.61 3.87
N VAL A 30 0.87 7.81 3.43
CA VAL A 30 2.27 8.06 3.05
C VAL A 30 3.22 8.05 4.26
N GLU A 31 2.73 8.37 5.46
CA GLU A 31 3.57 8.52 6.64
C GLU A 31 4.38 7.27 6.96
N THR A 32 3.76 6.10 7.03
CA THR A 32 4.49 4.85 7.31
C THR A 32 5.55 4.57 6.23
N LEU A 33 5.23 4.84 4.96
CA LEU A 33 6.16 4.65 3.85
C LEU A 33 7.39 5.56 3.97
N ILE A 34 7.18 6.84 4.27
CA ILE A 34 8.26 7.83 4.42
C ILE A 34 9.07 7.56 5.70
N ASN A 35 8.42 7.18 6.80
CA ASN A 35 9.09 6.84 8.04
C ASN A 35 10.02 5.63 7.85
N THR A 36 9.56 4.56 7.17
CA THR A 36 10.40 3.42 6.80
C THR A 36 11.57 3.84 5.92
N ALA A 37 11.33 4.67 4.90
CA ALA A 37 12.39 5.15 4.02
C ALA A 37 13.42 6.03 4.76
N ALA A 38 12.98 6.82 5.72
CA ALA A 38 13.85 7.65 6.56
C ALA A 38 14.75 6.80 7.45
N LEU A 39 14.18 5.78 8.12
CA LEU A 39 14.93 4.87 8.98
C LEU A 39 16.00 4.08 8.20
N GLU A 40 15.69 3.63 6.97
CA GLU A 40 16.67 2.96 6.08
C GLU A 40 17.88 3.84 5.76
N ARG A 41 17.74 5.18 5.85
CA ARG A 41 18.85 6.13 5.66
C ARG A 41 19.39 6.71 6.97
N GLY A 42 18.98 6.16 8.11
CA GLY A 42 19.44 6.60 9.44
C GLY A 42 18.83 7.93 9.90
N HIS A 43 17.74 8.39 9.26
CA HIS A 43 16.99 9.56 9.72
C HIS A 43 15.89 9.13 10.69
N LEU A 44 15.75 9.87 11.80
CA LEU A 44 14.71 9.61 12.78
C LEU A 44 13.38 10.24 12.31
N PRO A 45 12.30 9.45 12.18
CA PRO A 45 10.99 9.97 11.83
C PRO A 45 10.46 10.98 12.85
N ILE A 46 9.81 12.03 12.35
CA ILE A 46 9.03 12.96 13.16
C ILE A 46 7.57 12.49 13.09
N GLU A 47 7.10 11.91 14.19
CA GLU A 47 5.75 11.35 14.32
C GLU A 47 4.66 12.37 13.93
N GLY A 48 3.70 11.95 13.09
CA GLY A 48 2.61 12.77 12.60
C GLY A 48 3.02 13.85 11.60
N ASN A 49 4.29 13.92 11.20
CA ASN A 49 4.80 14.95 10.30
C ASN A 49 5.64 14.36 9.15
N PRO A 50 4.98 13.68 8.19
CA PRO A 50 5.68 13.04 7.06
C PRO A 50 6.44 14.04 6.19
N VAL A 51 6.02 15.31 6.14
CA VAL A 51 6.74 16.37 5.41
C VAL A 51 8.07 16.69 6.08
N ALA A 52 8.08 16.89 7.40
CA ALA A 52 9.32 17.16 8.12
C ALA A 52 10.28 15.96 8.07
N THR A 53 9.77 14.74 8.23
CA THR A 53 10.56 13.51 8.02
C THR A 53 11.12 13.43 6.60
N GLY A 54 10.25 13.64 5.61
CA GLY A 54 10.61 13.58 4.19
C GLY A 54 11.67 14.60 3.78
N ARG A 55 11.62 15.81 4.35
CA ARG A 55 12.65 16.84 4.11
C ARG A 55 14.03 16.46 4.64
N GLN A 56 14.13 15.67 5.72
CA GLN A 56 15.41 15.14 6.19
C GLN A 56 16.02 14.18 5.17
N LEU A 57 15.18 13.33 4.55
CA LEU A 57 15.57 12.33 3.57
C LEU A 57 15.83 12.92 2.17
N GLY A 58 15.06 13.94 1.78
CA GLY A 58 15.06 14.53 0.45
C GLY A 58 14.29 13.70 -0.60
N PHE A 59 13.74 14.38 -1.60
CA PHE A 59 12.86 13.78 -2.62
C PHE A 59 13.52 12.65 -3.41
N ASN A 60 14.78 12.82 -3.82
CA ASN A 60 15.47 11.84 -4.67
C ASN A 60 15.68 10.49 -3.96
N ASP A 61 16.07 10.50 -2.69
CA ASP A 61 16.26 9.26 -1.93
C ASP A 61 14.92 8.64 -1.53
N ALA A 62 13.96 9.46 -1.11
CA ALA A 62 12.62 9.00 -0.79
C ALA A 62 11.93 8.35 -1.99
N SER A 63 11.93 8.99 -3.16
CA SER A 63 11.32 8.45 -4.38
C SER A 63 11.96 7.14 -4.82
N LYS A 64 13.30 7.04 -4.78
CA LYS A 64 14.02 5.78 -5.08
C LYS A 64 13.64 4.65 -4.13
N LEU A 65 13.52 4.94 -2.83
CA LEU A 65 13.13 3.95 -1.83
C LEU A 65 11.67 3.51 -1.99
N LEU A 66 10.75 4.44 -2.22
CA LEU A 66 9.35 4.09 -2.47
C LEU A 66 9.17 3.23 -3.73
N ARG A 67 9.97 3.45 -4.78
CA ARG A 67 10.03 2.54 -5.94
C ARG A 67 10.55 1.15 -5.56
N ARG A 68 11.59 1.06 -4.73
CA ARG A 68 12.05 -0.23 -4.18
C ARG A 68 10.96 -0.96 -3.40
N PHE A 69 10.04 -0.24 -2.74
CA PHE A 69 8.90 -0.84 -2.03
C PHE A 69 7.83 -1.37 -2.99
N GLY A 70 7.84 -0.96 -4.26
CA GLY A 70 6.90 -1.40 -5.29
C GLY A 70 5.91 -0.34 -5.75
N LEU A 71 6.12 0.94 -5.39
CA LEU A 71 5.32 2.05 -5.89
C LEU A 71 5.92 2.58 -7.20
N GLU A 72 5.31 2.23 -8.34
CA GLU A 72 5.79 2.67 -9.67
C GLU A 72 5.03 3.86 -10.24
N GLY A 73 4.07 4.39 -9.49
CA GLY A 73 3.23 5.50 -9.90
C GLY A 73 3.93 6.84 -10.12
N ILE A 74 3.10 7.86 -10.37
CA ILE A 74 3.54 9.24 -10.56
C ILE A 74 3.59 9.91 -9.20
N PHE A 75 4.74 10.49 -8.89
CA PHE A 75 4.98 11.17 -7.62
C PHE A 75 4.82 12.67 -7.83
N GLY A 76 4.13 13.34 -6.91
CA GLY A 76 4.08 14.80 -6.87
C GLY A 76 5.46 15.39 -6.59
N ASP A 77 5.58 16.71 -6.75
CA ASP A 77 6.84 17.43 -6.53
C ASP A 77 6.93 17.99 -5.10
N GLY A 78 8.16 18.23 -4.65
CA GLY A 78 8.43 18.95 -3.40
C GLY A 78 7.76 18.34 -2.17
N ASP A 79 7.08 19.18 -1.39
CA ASP A 79 6.40 18.73 -0.16
C ASP A 79 5.11 17.96 -0.43
N ASP A 80 4.47 18.15 -1.58
CA ASP A 80 3.20 17.50 -1.91
C ASP A 80 3.37 15.98 -2.03
N PHE A 81 4.55 15.54 -2.49
CA PHE A 81 5.00 14.15 -2.43
C PHE A 81 4.89 13.58 -1.00
N PHE A 82 5.48 14.29 -0.03
CA PHE A 82 5.50 13.87 1.38
C PHE A 82 4.13 14.03 2.07
N ARG A 83 3.21 14.79 1.48
CA ARG A 83 1.80 14.85 1.90
C ARG A 83 0.94 13.74 1.27
N GLY A 84 1.52 12.89 0.44
CA GLY A 84 0.86 11.73 -0.15
C GLY A 84 0.24 11.97 -1.52
N THR A 85 0.71 13.00 -2.24
CA THR A 85 0.44 13.18 -3.68
C THR A 85 1.26 12.16 -4.46
N LEU A 86 0.71 10.97 -4.58
CA LEU A 86 1.33 9.74 -5.08
C LEU A 86 0.26 8.97 -5.85
N SER A 87 0.22 9.12 -7.17
CA SER A 87 -0.79 8.47 -8.01
C SER A 87 -0.43 7.00 -8.24
N VAL A 88 -0.92 6.14 -7.36
CA VAL A 88 -0.56 4.70 -7.31
C VAL A 88 -1.80 3.81 -7.40
N SER A 89 -1.61 2.57 -7.86
CA SER A 89 -2.69 1.58 -7.89
C SER A 89 -2.86 0.88 -6.54
N LEU A 90 -4.01 0.24 -6.35
CA LEU A 90 -4.29 -0.54 -5.14
C LEU A 90 -3.31 -1.72 -5.00
N LEU A 91 -2.91 -2.34 -6.11
CA LEU A 91 -1.91 -3.41 -6.10
C LEU A 91 -0.52 -2.89 -5.70
N GLU A 92 -0.12 -1.72 -6.18
CA GLU A 92 1.15 -1.08 -5.79
C GLU A 92 1.16 -0.77 -4.29
N LEU A 93 0.08 -0.19 -3.76
CA LEU A 93 -0.07 0.11 -2.34
C LEU A 93 0.01 -1.18 -1.49
N ALA A 94 -0.74 -2.22 -1.88
CA ALA A 94 -0.69 -3.50 -1.19
C ALA A 94 0.71 -4.13 -1.22
N THR A 95 1.43 -3.98 -2.34
CA THR A 95 2.82 -4.46 -2.48
C THR A 95 3.77 -3.71 -1.56
N ALA A 96 3.65 -2.38 -1.47
CA ALA A 96 4.48 -1.55 -0.61
C ALA A 96 4.30 -1.91 0.87
N TYR A 97 3.06 -2.06 1.33
CA TYR A 97 2.80 -2.47 2.70
C TYR A 97 3.16 -3.93 2.98
N ALA A 98 3.04 -4.84 2.00
CA ALA A 98 3.54 -6.21 2.15
C ALA A 98 5.06 -6.22 2.31
N THR A 99 5.77 -5.36 1.56
CA THR A 99 7.22 -5.18 1.72
C THR A 99 7.58 -4.73 3.13
N ILE A 100 6.80 -3.82 3.72
CA ILE A 100 7.03 -3.39 5.10
C ILE A 100 6.76 -4.51 6.10
N LEU A 101 5.64 -5.22 5.93
CA LEU A 101 5.24 -6.32 6.79
C LEU A 101 6.30 -7.45 6.82
N GLU A 102 6.91 -7.73 5.67
CA GLU A 102 7.96 -8.74 5.46
C GLU A 102 9.39 -8.21 5.71
N GLY A 103 9.54 -7.09 6.43
CA GLY A 103 10.85 -6.58 6.84
C GLY A 103 11.76 -6.11 5.71
N GLY A 104 11.19 -5.63 4.61
CA GLY A 104 11.95 -5.15 3.45
C GLY A 104 12.13 -6.19 2.35
N SER A 105 11.58 -7.39 2.54
CA SER A 105 11.50 -8.40 1.48
C SER A 105 10.28 -8.16 0.59
N ARG A 106 10.45 -7.45 -0.54
CA ARG A 106 9.34 -7.18 -1.46
C ARG A 106 8.92 -8.44 -2.22
N PRO A 107 7.70 -8.95 -2.05
CA PRO A 107 7.24 -10.12 -2.78
C PRO A 107 6.89 -9.78 -4.24
N ALA A 108 7.16 -10.69 -5.17
CA ALA A 108 6.62 -10.61 -6.52
C ALA A 108 5.10 -10.85 -6.50
N THR A 109 4.32 -9.85 -6.91
CA THR A 109 2.86 -9.97 -6.99
C THR A 109 2.42 -10.65 -8.28
N VAL A 110 1.95 -11.89 -8.16
CA VAL A 110 1.54 -12.72 -9.31
C VAL A 110 0.13 -13.31 -9.12
N PHE A 111 -0.58 -13.46 -10.23
CA PHE A 111 -1.84 -14.21 -10.33
C PHE A 111 -1.64 -15.65 -10.75
N ILE A 112 -0.68 -15.90 -11.66
CA ILE A 112 -0.42 -17.23 -12.23
C ILE A 112 0.91 -17.75 -11.69
N ARG A 113 0.89 -18.91 -11.03
CA ARG A 113 2.10 -19.61 -10.55
C ARG A 113 2.50 -20.78 -11.44
N LYS A 114 1.52 -21.46 -12.04
CA LYS A 114 1.76 -22.64 -12.86
C LYS A 114 0.72 -22.69 -13.98
N VAL A 115 1.16 -23.04 -15.18
CA VAL A 115 0.29 -23.38 -16.32
C VAL A 115 0.67 -24.77 -16.77
N GLU A 116 -0.31 -25.64 -16.89
CA GLU A 116 -0.12 -27.05 -17.24
C GLU A 116 -1.01 -27.38 -18.44
N ASN A 117 -0.50 -28.26 -19.30
CA ASN A 117 -1.29 -29.01 -20.26
C ASN A 117 -1.43 -30.45 -19.73
N THR A 118 -2.30 -31.27 -20.35
CA THR A 118 -2.61 -32.65 -19.93
C THR A 118 -1.39 -33.46 -19.54
N ASP A 119 -0.29 -33.34 -20.31
CA ASP A 119 0.88 -34.20 -20.14
C ASP A 119 2.14 -33.46 -19.63
N ARG A 120 2.12 -32.12 -19.52
CA ARG A 120 3.32 -31.35 -19.14
C ARG A 120 3.04 -30.00 -18.50
N THR A 121 3.93 -29.56 -17.63
CA THR A 121 3.99 -28.16 -17.19
C THR A 121 4.50 -27.28 -18.33
N LEU A 122 3.72 -26.27 -18.73
CA LEU A 122 4.08 -25.27 -19.74
C LEU A 122 4.82 -24.08 -19.13
N PHE A 123 4.47 -23.76 -17.88
CA PHE A 123 5.04 -22.64 -17.16
C PHE A 123 5.02 -22.91 -15.67
N SER A 124 6.09 -22.54 -14.98
CA SER A 124 6.15 -22.52 -13.52
C SER A 124 6.92 -21.27 -13.09
N ARG A 125 6.38 -20.56 -12.10
CA ARG A 125 7.01 -19.40 -11.48
C ARG A 125 7.19 -19.68 -9.99
N PRO A 126 8.43 -19.92 -9.53
CA PRO A 126 8.70 -20.00 -8.10
C PRO A 126 8.43 -18.64 -7.43
N PRO A 127 8.22 -18.61 -6.10
CA PRO A 127 8.20 -17.36 -5.35
C PRO A 127 9.47 -16.55 -5.62
N ALA A 128 9.30 -15.25 -5.89
CA ALA A 128 10.40 -14.31 -6.06
C ALA A 128 10.25 -13.19 -5.05
N ILE A 129 11.37 -12.79 -4.46
CA ILE A 129 11.48 -11.77 -3.42
C ILE A 129 12.60 -10.82 -3.83
N PHE A 130 12.42 -9.53 -3.64
CA PHE A 130 13.38 -8.49 -3.98
C PHE A 130 13.73 -7.67 -2.73
N PRO A 131 15.02 -7.46 -2.40
CA PRO A 131 15.40 -6.68 -1.24
C PRO A 131 15.09 -5.19 -1.46
N ALA A 132 14.28 -4.61 -0.58
CA ALA A 132 13.80 -3.24 -0.66
C ALA A 132 14.40 -2.32 0.41
N PHE A 133 14.66 -2.84 1.61
CA PHE A 133 15.34 -2.16 2.73
C PHE A 133 15.78 -3.23 3.75
N ASN A 134 16.52 -2.84 4.80
CA ASN A 134 16.99 -3.77 5.83
C ASN A 134 16.15 -3.69 7.12
N ASP A 135 16.08 -4.77 7.91
CA ASP A 135 15.22 -4.92 9.10
C ASP A 135 15.21 -3.73 10.08
N HIS A 136 16.34 -3.03 10.27
CA HIS A 136 16.41 -1.83 11.13
C HIS A 136 15.49 -0.67 10.69
N ALA A 137 14.99 -0.69 9.45
CA ALA A 137 14.13 0.34 8.90
C ALA A 137 12.64 0.11 9.20
N ILE A 138 12.29 -1.01 9.83
CA ILE A 138 10.93 -1.28 10.27
C ILE A 138 10.57 -0.31 11.40
N PRO A 139 9.51 0.51 11.27
CA PRO A 139 9.08 1.40 12.34
C PRO A 139 8.73 0.62 13.61
N GLU A 140 9.20 1.07 14.77
CA GLU A 140 8.91 0.42 16.07
C GLU A 140 7.42 0.19 16.31
N LYS A 141 6.60 1.18 15.90
CA LYS A 141 5.14 1.12 15.95
C LYS A 141 4.60 1.02 14.53
N LEU A 142 4.44 -0.21 14.03
CA LEU A 142 3.74 -0.45 12.78
C LEU A 142 2.23 -0.56 13.04
N PRO A 143 1.39 0.38 12.55
CA PRO A 143 -0.05 0.28 12.73
C PRO A 143 -0.62 -0.95 11.99
N VAL A 144 -1.40 -1.75 12.70
CA VAL A 144 -2.08 -2.93 12.11
C VAL A 144 -3.22 -2.56 11.16
N PHE A 145 -3.70 -1.33 11.25
CA PHE A 145 -4.73 -0.76 10.40
C PHE A 145 -4.42 0.71 10.15
N LEU A 146 -4.43 1.10 8.88
CA LEU A 146 -4.28 2.47 8.43
C LEU A 146 -5.52 2.89 7.67
N SER A 147 -5.91 4.14 7.85
CA SER A 147 -6.97 4.76 7.05
C SER A 147 -6.68 6.23 6.85
N GLY A 148 -6.97 6.75 5.67
CA GLY A 148 -6.68 8.13 5.34
C GLY A 148 -7.36 8.56 4.06
N GLN A 149 -7.25 9.85 3.78
CA GLN A 149 -7.92 10.49 2.66
C GLN A 149 -6.91 11.28 1.84
N SER A 150 -7.04 11.28 0.53
CA SER A 150 -6.22 12.13 -0.33
C SER A 150 -6.44 13.61 0.00
N LEU A 151 -5.44 14.47 -0.27
CA LEU A 151 -5.53 15.92 -0.02
C LEU A 151 -6.73 16.56 -0.72
N SER A 152 -7.08 16.05 -1.90
CA SER A 152 -8.23 16.50 -2.67
C SER A 152 -9.58 16.10 -2.06
N GLN A 153 -9.56 15.19 -1.06
CA GLN A 153 -10.71 14.53 -0.44
C GLN A 153 -11.53 13.67 -1.43
N ALA A 154 -10.92 13.27 -2.54
CA ALA A 154 -11.57 12.47 -3.58
C ALA A 154 -11.33 10.96 -3.46
N ASP A 155 -10.40 10.55 -2.60
CA ASP A 155 -10.00 9.15 -2.41
C ASP A 155 -9.91 8.83 -0.93
N TYR A 156 -10.46 7.69 -0.54
CA TYR A 156 -10.32 7.16 0.80
C TYR A 156 -9.70 5.77 0.73
N TRP A 157 -8.68 5.56 1.54
CA TRP A 157 -7.93 4.31 1.57
C TRP A 157 -7.99 3.70 2.94
N THR A 158 -7.98 2.37 2.97
CA THR A 158 -7.66 1.61 4.16
C THR A 158 -6.68 0.50 3.84
N VAL A 159 -5.75 0.24 4.76
CA VAL A 159 -4.80 -0.86 4.67
C VAL A 159 -4.78 -1.59 5.99
N SER A 160 -5.00 -2.90 5.95
CA SER A 160 -4.91 -3.78 7.11
C SER A 160 -3.70 -4.70 6.94
N LEU A 161 -2.85 -4.74 7.95
CA LEU A 161 -1.66 -5.59 8.01
C LEU A 161 -1.96 -6.78 8.92
N GLY A 162 -2.18 -7.94 8.31
CA GLY A 162 -2.40 -9.21 8.99
C GLY A 162 -1.11 -10.00 9.20
N GLU A 163 -1.20 -11.14 9.88
CA GLU A 163 -0.06 -12.06 10.03
C GLU A 163 0.32 -12.74 8.71
N GLN A 164 -0.64 -12.92 7.80
CA GLN A 164 -0.46 -13.70 6.57
C GLN A 164 -0.76 -12.93 5.28
N CYS A 165 -1.37 -11.73 5.39
CA CYS A 165 -1.73 -10.95 4.21
C CYS A 165 -1.89 -9.46 4.51
N VAL A 166 -1.75 -8.66 3.46
CA VAL A 166 -2.14 -7.25 3.43
C VAL A 166 -3.46 -7.13 2.68
N VAL A 167 -4.40 -6.40 3.26
CA VAL A 167 -5.69 -6.08 2.63
C VAL A 167 -5.77 -4.57 2.43
N ALA A 168 -5.74 -4.12 1.18
CA ALA A 168 -5.95 -2.72 0.83
C ALA A 168 -7.34 -2.53 0.22
N ILE A 169 -8.01 -1.44 0.58
CA ILE A 169 -9.29 -1.01 0.00
C ILE A 169 -9.16 0.45 -0.42
N TRP A 170 -9.71 0.76 -1.60
CA TRP A 170 -9.95 2.11 -2.05
C TRP A 170 -11.44 2.35 -2.20
N ILE A 171 -11.89 3.55 -1.81
CA ILE A 171 -13.25 4.05 -2.03
C ILE A 171 -13.11 5.43 -2.67
N GLY A 172 -13.84 5.65 -3.76
CA GLY A 172 -13.88 6.92 -4.45
C GLY A 172 -14.73 6.85 -5.71
N PHE A 173 -14.71 7.93 -6.48
CA PHE A 173 -15.42 8.04 -7.75
C PHE A 173 -14.43 7.96 -8.92
N ASP A 174 -14.86 7.38 -10.05
CA ASP A 174 -14.01 7.30 -11.24
C ASP A 174 -13.55 8.67 -11.72
N GLN A 175 -14.49 9.62 -11.74
CA GLN A 175 -14.19 11.04 -11.85
C GLN A 175 -14.03 11.58 -10.43
N PRO A 176 -12.82 12.03 -10.04
CA PRO A 176 -12.53 12.49 -8.69
C PRO A 176 -13.57 13.50 -8.20
N ARG A 177 -14.21 13.17 -7.08
CA ARG A 177 -15.22 14.01 -6.43
C ARG A 177 -15.04 13.94 -4.93
N ARG A 178 -15.10 15.11 -4.29
CA ARG A 178 -15.01 15.21 -2.84
C ARG A 178 -16.13 14.42 -2.17
N PHE A 179 -15.78 13.67 -1.14
CA PHE A 179 -16.74 12.99 -0.30
C PHE A 179 -16.22 12.84 1.12
N LYS A 180 -17.10 12.45 2.04
CA LYS A 180 -16.75 12.12 3.42
C LYS A 180 -17.42 10.82 3.80
N LEU A 181 -16.64 9.88 4.34
CA LEU A 181 -17.21 8.66 4.90
C LEU A 181 -17.75 8.92 6.30
N PRO A 182 -18.95 8.44 6.64
CA PRO A 182 -19.43 8.43 8.01
C PRO A 182 -18.50 7.61 8.91
N ALA A 183 -18.27 8.06 10.14
CA ALA A 183 -17.42 7.35 11.11
C ALA A 183 -17.87 5.89 11.33
N ALA A 184 -19.19 5.64 11.34
CA ALA A 184 -19.73 4.28 11.44
C ALA A 184 -19.31 3.37 10.27
N SER A 185 -19.18 3.92 9.06
CA SER A 185 -18.70 3.17 7.89
C SER A 185 -17.22 2.81 8.04
N ILE A 186 -16.40 3.73 8.53
CA ILE A 186 -14.97 3.51 8.79
C ILE A 186 -14.78 2.40 9.83
N LEU A 187 -15.54 2.44 10.93
CA LEU A 187 -15.52 1.38 11.96
C LEU A 187 -15.91 0.02 11.40
N ARG A 188 -16.94 -0.04 10.55
CA ARG A 188 -17.36 -1.29 9.88
C ARG A 188 -16.28 -1.81 8.93
N LEU A 189 -15.63 -0.94 8.16
CA LEU A 189 -14.52 -1.31 7.27
C LEU A 189 -13.35 -1.90 8.06
N ALA A 190 -12.93 -1.23 9.14
CA ALA A 190 -11.86 -1.70 10.00
C ALA A 190 -12.18 -3.08 10.61
N ALA A 191 -13.41 -3.27 11.12
CA ALA A 191 -13.84 -4.56 11.66
C ALA A 191 -13.86 -5.68 10.59
N ALA A 192 -14.34 -5.37 9.38
CA ALA A 192 -14.38 -6.32 8.28
C ALA A 192 -12.98 -6.71 7.80
N GLN A 193 -12.07 -5.75 7.61
CA GLN A 193 -10.69 -6.03 7.19
C GLN A 193 -9.92 -6.82 8.24
N LYS A 194 -10.09 -6.50 9.53
CA LYS A 194 -9.47 -7.26 10.64
C LYS A 194 -9.90 -8.73 10.63
N LYS A 195 -11.14 -9.03 10.23
CA LYS A 195 -11.63 -10.41 10.08
C LYS A 195 -10.94 -11.14 8.91
N ILE A 196 -10.66 -10.44 7.81
CA ILE A 196 -10.02 -11.00 6.61
C ILE A 196 -8.53 -11.22 6.85
N SER A 197 -7.85 -10.25 7.48
CA SER A 197 -6.39 -10.29 7.67
C SER A 197 -5.93 -11.27 8.77
N GLY A 198 -6.88 -11.90 9.48
CA GLY A 198 -6.60 -12.65 10.69
C GLY A 198 -6.28 -11.71 11.86
N SER A 199 -6.74 -12.04 13.06
CA SER A 199 -6.41 -11.26 14.26
C SER A 199 -4.92 -11.45 14.56
N ASN A 200 -4.14 -10.36 14.47
CA ASN A 200 -2.75 -10.30 14.91
C ASN A 200 -2.73 -10.60 16.42
N LYS A 201 -2.48 -11.86 16.80
CA LYS A 201 -2.44 -12.31 18.20
C LYS A 201 -0.99 -12.44 18.69
N ASN A 202 0.00 -12.37 17.80
CA ASN A 202 1.38 -12.74 18.10
C ASN A 202 2.45 -11.69 17.78
N ARG A 203 2.23 -10.41 18.12
CA ARG A 203 3.36 -9.49 18.34
C ARG A 203 3.20 -8.84 19.71
N LYS A 204 3.93 -9.40 20.68
CA LYS A 204 4.23 -8.78 21.98
C LYS A 204 5.35 -7.76 21.78
#